data_AF-A8MRP2-F1
#
_entry.id   AF-A8MRP2-F1
#
_cell.length_a   1.000
_cell.length_b   1.000
_cell.length_c   1.000
_cell.angle_alpha   90.00
_cell.angle_beta   90.00
_cell.angle_gamma   90.00
#
_symmetry.space_group_name_H-M   'P 1'
#
loop_
_entity.id
_entity.type
_entity.pdbx_description
1 polymer ?
#
loop_
_entity_poly.entity_id
_entity_poly.type
_entity_poly.pdbx_seq_one_letter_code
_entity_poly.pdbx_strand_id
1 'polypeptide(L)'
;MSGTVTMHSVFVYGSLMADDVVRLLLNRIPQTASATLPDFHRFSIKGRVYPAIIPAKSDKVSGKVLFGITDDELNVLDEFEDVEYERENVQVLLTDSSDEKLQTKTYVWAKKDDPDLYGTWDFEEWKQLHMEGFLKMTKEFAEELNLPKSEI
;
A
#
# COMPACT_ATOMS: atom_id res chain seq x y z
N MET A 1 -21.97 15.94 -19.98
CA MET A 1 -21.97 14.92 -18.91
C MET A 1 -20.77 15.22 -18.01
N SER A 2 -20.96 15.86 -16.87
CA SER A 2 -19.92 15.94 -15.83
C SER A 2 -19.98 14.62 -15.09
N GLY A 3 -19.23 13.62 -15.55
CA GLY A 3 -18.99 12.45 -14.73
C GLY A 3 -18.13 12.91 -13.56
N THR A 4 -18.69 12.91 -12.34
CA THR A 4 -17.89 13.12 -11.14
C THR A 4 -16.93 11.93 -11.05
N VAL A 5 -15.66 12.15 -11.38
CA VAL A 5 -14.62 11.14 -11.16
C VAL A 5 -14.47 11.00 -9.65
N THR A 6 -14.83 9.84 -9.11
CA THR A 6 -14.60 9.55 -7.69
C THR A 6 -13.11 9.42 -7.47
N MET A 7 -12.59 10.19 -6.52
CA MET A 7 -11.18 10.18 -6.16
C MET A 7 -11.05 9.63 -4.74
N HIS A 8 -10.22 8.61 -4.59
CA HIS A 8 -9.96 7.93 -3.33
C HIS A 8 -8.62 8.36 -2.74
N SER A 9 -8.50 8.17 -1.42
CA SER A 9 -7.24 8.12 -0.71
C SER A 9 -6.96 6.68 -0.27
N VAL A 10 -5.70 6.26 -0.37
CA VAL A 10 -5.25 4.94 0.04
C VAL A 10 -4.01 5.06 0.91
N PHE A 11 -4.08 4.61 2.15
CA PHE A 11 -2.94 4.46 3.04
C PHE A 11 -2.20 3.18 2.70
N VAL A 12 -0.91 3.31 2.38
CA VAL A 12 -0.01 2.21 2.06
C VAL A 12 1.16 2.18 3.04
N TYR A 13 1.56 0.97 3.41
CA TYR A 13 2.50 0.73 4.51
C TYR A 13 3.57 -0.34 4.19
N GLY A 14 3.61 -0.82 2.95
CA GLY A 14 4.52 -1.87 2.46
C GLY A 14 5.25 -1.47 1.19
N SER A 15 5.34 -2.38 0.22
CA SER A 15 6.05 -2.15 -1.06
C SER A 15 5.50 -0.96 -1.85
N LEU A 16 4.18 -0.70 -1.78
CA LEU A 16 3.54 0.49 -2.37
C LEU A 16 4.01 1.82 -1.76
N MET A 17 4.80 1.80 -0.68
CA MET A 17 5.52 2.99 -0.21
C MET A 17 6.68 3.39 -1.13
N ALA A 18 7.17 2.50 -2.00
CA ALA A 18 8.16 2.84 -3.02
C ALA A 18 7.47 3.45 -4.25
N ASP A 19 7.87 4.67 -4.63
CA ASP A 19 7.28 5.39 -5.75
C ASP A 19 7.47 4.66 -7.09
N ASP A 20 8.57 3.92 -7.26
CA ASP A 20 8.83 3.16 -8.48
C ASP A 20 7.85 1.99 -8.65
N VAL A 21 7.43 1.35 -7.55
CA VAL A 21 6.38 0.31 -7.57
C VAL A 21 5.05 0.94 -7.96
N VAL A 22 4.70 2.08 -7.35
CA VAL A 22 3.46 2.81 -7.67
C VAL A 22 3.46 3.28 -9.13
N ARG A 23 4.59 3.77 -9.65
CA ARG A 23 4.72 4.22 -11.03
C ARG A 23 4.52 3.08 -12.02
N LEU A 24 5.03 1.88 -11.74
CA LEU A 24 4.81 0.70 -12.59
C LEU A 24 3.33 0.32 -12.66
N LEU A 25 2.59 0.45 -11.56
CA LEU A 25 1.18 0.08 -11.49
C LEU A 25 0.26 1.17 -12.03
N LEU A 26 0.53 2.44 -11.73
CA LEU A 26 -0.40 3.56 -12.04
C LEU A 26 0.04 4.41 -13.23
N ASN A 27 1.23 4.16 -13.78
CA ASN A 27 1.88 4.99 -14.80
C ASN A 27 2.03 6.48 -14.41
N ARG A 28 2.01 6.78 -13.12
CA ARG A 28 2.24 8.10 -12.52
C ARG A 28 2.60 7.95 -11.05
N ILE A 29 3.01 9.06 -10.43
CA ILE A 29 3.14 9.15 -8.98
C ILE A 29 2.00 10.06 -8.48
N PRO A 30 1.04 9.54 -7.69
CA PRO A 30 0.03 10.34 -7.02
C PRO A 30 0.64 11.34 -6.03
N GLN A 31 -0.11 12.39 -5.67
CA GLN A 31 0.26 13.20 -4.53
C GLN A 31 0.26 12.33 -3.27
N THR A 32 1.27 12.51 -2.41
CA THR A 32 1.39 11.74 -1.17
C THR A 32 1.54 12.63 0.06
N ALA A 33 1.15 12.11 1.22
CA ALA A 33 1.52 12.66 2.52
C ALA A 33 1.91 11.53 3.48
N SER A 34 2.84 11.81 4.39
CA SER A 34 3.21 10.85 5.42
C SER A 34 2.09 10.73 6.46
N ALA A 35 1.84 9.51 6.93
CA ALA A 35 0.75 9.25 7.88
C ALA A 35 1.05 8.08 8.81
N THR A 36 0.33 8.04 9.92
CA THR A 36 0.38 6.95 10.89
C THR A 36 -1.02 6.36 11.09
N LEU A 37 -1.12 5.03 11.01
CA LEU A 37 -2.32 4.26 11.32
C LEU A 37 -2.22 3.73 12.77
N PRO A 38 -3.04 4.24 13.71
CA PRO A 38 -3.06 3.75 15.10
C PRO A 38 -3.75 2.39 15.21
N ASP A 39 -3.40 1.63 16.25
CA ASP A 39 -4.00 0.35 16.63
C ASP A 39 -3.83 -0.79 15.60
N PHE A 40 -2.74 -0.76 14.84
CA PHE A 40 -2.29 -1.82 13.93
C PHE A 40 -0.81 -2.12 14.13
N HIS A 41 -0.40 -3.35 13.86
CA HIS A 41 1.01 -3.75 13.80
C HIS A 41 1.37 -4.24 12.41
N ARG A 42 2.57 -3.89 11.93
CA ARG A 42 3.10 -4.30 10.62
C ARG A 42 4.03 -5.50 10.75
N PHE A 43 3.51 -6.67 10.40
CA PHE A 43 4.20 -7.95 10.50
C PHE A 43 4.99 -8.28 9.22
N SER A 44 6.09 -9.01 9.41
CA SER A 44 6.70 -9.81 8.35
C SER A 44 5.94 -11.13 8.20
N ILE A 45 5.95 -11.72 7.01
CA ILE A 45 5.27 -12.97 6.70
C ILE A 45 6.32 -13.98 6.21
N LYS A 46 6.34 -15.21 6.75
CA LYS A 46 7.37 -16.19 6.36
C LYS A 46 7.27 -16.47 4.86
N GLY A 47 8.41 -16.41 4.17
CA GLY A 47 8.49 -16.68 2.73
C GLY A 47 7.92 -15.59 1.82
N ARG A 48 7.48 -14.45 2.38
CA ARG A 48 7.08 -13.26 1.59
C ARG A 48 8.03 -12.11 1.86
N VAL A 49 8.20 -11.26 0.87
CA VAL A 49 9.02 -10.03 0.98
C VAL A 49 8.18 -8.80 1.34
N TYR A 50 6.85 -8.89 1.27
CA TYR A 50 5.92 -7.81 1.59
C TYR A 50 5.28 -8.00 2.98
N PRO A 51 4.82 -6.91 3.63
CA PRO A 51 4.28 -6.97 4.98
C PRO A 51 2.78 -7.23 5.03
N ALA A 52 2.30 -7.65 6.19
CA ALA A 52 0.89 -7.65 6.56
C ALA A 52 0.63 -6.63 7.67
N ILE A 53 -0.57 -6.05 7.73
CA ILE A 53 -1.08 -5.44 8.96
C ILE A 53 -2.29 -6.19 9.49
N ILE A 54 -2.38 -6.27 10.82
CA ILE A 54 -3.58 -6.68 11.53
C ILE A 54 -3.82 -5.74 12.72
N PRO A 55 -5.06 -5.64 13.23
CA PRO A 55 -5.34 -4.85 14.42
C PRO A 55 -4.50 -5.29 15.63
N ALA A 56 -3.82 -4.33 16.26
CA ALA A 56 -2.99 -4.53 17.44
C ALA A 56 -3.02 -3.26 18.32
N LYS A 57 -3.69 -3.35 19.48
CA LYS A 57 -3.92 -2.19 20.34
C LYS A 57 -2.62 -1.55 20.81
N SER A 58 -2.61 -0.21 20.87
CA SER A 58 -1.47 0.59 21.36
C SER A 58 -0.20 0.47 20.51
N ASP A 59 -0.31 -0.12 19.32
CA ASP A 59 0.73 -0.07 18.29
C ASP A 59 0.33 0.91 17.18
N LYS A 60 1.24 1.17 16.25
CA LYS A 60 1.01 2.07 15.13
C LYS A 60 1.87 1.70 13.93
N VAL A 61 1.31 1.89 12.74
CA VAL A 61 2.01 1.68 11.48
C VAL A 61 2.27 3.01 10.80
N SER A 62 3.54 3.34 10.56
CA SER A 62 3.92 4.46 9.71
C SER A 62 3.87 4.07 8.24
N GLY A 63 3.33 4.97 7.42
CA GLY A 63 3.23 4.79 5.98
C GLY A 63 2.95 6.10 5.25
N LYS A 64 2.38 6.00 4.05
CA LYS A 64 2.00 7.16 3.24
C LYS A 64 0.57 7.04 2.73
N VAL A 65 -0.10 8.17 2.57
CA VAL A 65 -1.39 8.24 1.89
C VAL A 65 -1.14 8.61 0.45
N LEU A 66 -1.64 7.81 -0.49
CA LEU A 66 -1.76 8.15 -1.91
C LEU A 66 -3.10 8.87 -2.12
N PHE A 67 -3.08 10.09 -2.67
CA PHE A 67 -4.28 10.88 -2.94
C PHE A 67 -4.67 10.88 -4.41
N GLY A 68 -5.96 11.05 -4.66
CA GLY A 68 -6.47 11.21 -6.02
C GLY A 68 -6.38 9.93 -6.83
N ILE A 69 -6.61 8.78 -6.19
CA ILE A 69 -6.67 7.48 -6.85
C ILE A 69 -8.05 7.33 -7.50
N THR A 70 -8.07 7.13 -8.81
CA THR A 70 -9.32 6.91 -9.58
C THR A 70 -9.90 5.52 -9.31
N ASP A 71 -11.15 5.28 -9.72
CA ASP A 71 -11.77 3.95 -9.61
C ASP A 71 -10.97 2.87 -10.37
N ASP A 72 -10.47 3.18 -11.58
CA ASP A 72 -9.68 2.23 -12.38
C ASP A 72 -8.32 1.91 -11.74
N GLU A 73 -7.62 2.94 -11.23
CA GLU A 73 -6.36 2.75 -10.51
C GLU A 73 -6.56 1.99 -9.22
N LEU A 74 -7.68 2.23 -8.54
CA LEU A 74 -8.03 1.50 -7.33
C LEU A 74 -8.27 0.01 -7.64
N ASN A 75 -8.88 -0.32 -8.79
CA ASN A 75 -9.02 -1.71 -9.24
C ASN A 75 -7.66 -2.35 -9.57
N VAL A 76 -6.73 -1.61 -10.18
CA VAL A 76 -5.35 -2.10 -10.41
C VAL A 76 -4.65 -2.43 -9.09
N LEU A 77 -4.84 -1.60 -8.06
CA LEU A 77 -4.30 -1.89 -6.73
C LEU A 77 -4.99 -3.11 -6.09
N ASP A 78 -6.31 -3.27 -6.25
CA ASP A 78 -7.03 -4.46 -5.75
C ASP A 78 -6.50 -5.75 -6.41
N GLU A 79 -6.28 -5.74 -7.73
CA GLU A 79 -5.71 -6.89 -8.46
C GLU A 79 -4.25 -7.17 -8.06
N PHE A 80 -3.48 -6.13 -7.74
CA PHE A 80 -2.08 -6.28 -7.32
C PHE A 80 -1.94 -6.87 -5.91
N GLU A 81 -2.80 -6.44 -4.98
CA GLU A 81 -2.80 -6.95 -3.60
C GLU A 81 -3.41 -8.36 -3.52
N ASP A 82 -4.23 -8.75 -4.51
CA ASP A 82 -4.87 -10.06 -4.62
C ASP A 82 -5.77 -10.39 -3.40
N VAL A 83 -6.27 -11.62 -3.33
CA VAL A 83 -7.14 -12.11 -2.25
C VAL A 83 -6.45 -12.23 -0.89
N GLU A 84 -5.13 -11.99 -0.82
CA GLU A 84 -4.38 -12.02 0.43
C GLU A 84 -4.74 -10.85 1.36
N TYR A 85 -5.24 -9.75 0.79
CA TYR A 85 -5.65 -8.56 1.54
C TYR A 85 -7.12 -8.21 1.33
N GLU A 86 -7.73 -7.66 2.38
CA GLU A 86 -9.04 -7.03 2.35
C GLU A 86 -8.88 -5.52 2.42
N ARG A 87 -9.59 -4.79 1.56
CA ARG A 87 -9.61 -3.34 1.64
C ARG A 87 -10.58 -2.87 2.73
N GLU A 88 -10.04 -2.20 3.74
CA GLU A 88 -10.80 -1.65 4.86
C GLU A 88 -10.75 -0.10 4.87
N ASN A 89 -11.80 0.54 5.40
CA ASN A 89 -11.77 1.98 5.69
C ASN A 89 -11.15 2.20 7.07
N VAL A 90 -10.17 3.10 7.14
CA VAL A 90 -9.42 3.40 8.36
C VAL A 90 -9.28 4.91 8.57
N GLN A 91 -9.00 5.30 9.81
CA GLN A 91 -8.62 6.67 10.16
C GLN A 91 -7.11 6.73 10.42
N VAL A 92 -6.40 7.53 9.65
CA VAL A 92 -4.96 7.79 9.85
C VAL A 92 -4.73 9.21 10.39
N LEU A 93 -3.56 9.42 10.99
CA LEU A 93 -3.07 10.73 11.41
C LEU A 93 -2.01 11.20 10.41
N LEU A 94 -2.24 12.34 9.75
CA LEU A 94 -1.28 12.94 8.83
C LEU A 94 -0.13 13.58 9.63
N THR A 95 1.11 13.15 9.38
CA THR A 95 2.27 13.61 10.16
C THR A 95 2.73 15.01 9.76
N ASP A 96 2.41 15.43 8.54
CA ASP A 96 2.92 16.68 7.96
C ASP A 96 2.04 17.91 8.33
N SER A 97 0.80 17.68 8.78
CA SER A 97 -0.21 18.73 9.02
C SER A 97 -0.75 18.79 10.45
N SER A 98 0.09 18.50 11.46
CA SER A 98 -0.27 18.53 12.89
C SER A 98 -1.26 17.41 13.32
N ASP A 99 -1.01 16.17 12.89
CA ASP A 99 -1.80 14.98 13.25
C ASP A 99 -3.30 15.08 12.89
N GLU A 100 -3.60 15.76 11.78
CA GLU A 100 -4.96 15.82 11.23
C GLU A 100 -5.46 14.40 10.91
N LYS A 101 -6.71 14.12 11.31
CA LYS A 101 -7.36 12.83 11.07
C LYS A 101 -7.92 12.77 9.66
N LEU A 102 -7.50 11.77 8.90
CA LEU A 102 -8.01 11.51 7.55
C LEU A 102 -8.70 10.14 7.49
N GLN A 103 -9.92 10.10 6.96
CA GLN A 103 -10.57 8.85 6.55
C GLN A 103 -10.02 8.42 5.19
N THR A 104 -9.55 7.18 5.10
CA THR A 104 -8.89 6.64 3.91
C THR A 104 -9.12 5.13 3.83
N LYS A 105 -8.79 4.52 2.70
CA LYS A 105 -8.76 3.07 2.54
C LYS A 105 -7.37 2.54 2.87
N THR A 106 -7.25 1.26 3.24
CA THR A 106 -5.99 0.53 3.30
C THR A 106 -6.23 -0.96 3.03
N TYR A 107 -5.18 -1.72 2.76
CA TYR A 107 -5.23 -3.16 2.60
C TYR A 107 -4.87 -3.82 3.93
N VAL A 108 -5.69 -4.74 4.44
CA VAL A 108 -5.48 -5.43 5.72
C VAL A 108 -5.34 -6.92 5.43
N TRP A 109 -4.43 -7.61 6.12
CA TRP A 109 -4.21 -9.03 5.88
C TRP A 109 -5.49 -9.83 6.19
N ALA A 110 -5.99 -10.58 5.21
CA ALA A 110 -7.28 -11.28 5.33
C ALA A 110 -7.22 -12.36 6.42
N LYS A 111 -6.13 -13.12 6.46
CA LYS A 111 -5.93 -14.24 7.40
C LYS A 111 -5.32 -13.77 8.72
N LYS A 112 -6.15 -13.21 9.60
CA LYS A 112 -5.71 -12.59 10.88
C LYS A 112 -5.03 -13.55 11.87
N ASP A 113 -5.24 -14.85 11.74
CA ASP A 113 -4.65 -15.92 12.57
C ASP A 113 -3.48 -16.65 11.89
N ASP A 114 -2.88 -16.05 10.87
CA ASP A 114 -1.83 -16.68 10.08
C ASP A 114 -0.56 -16.98 10.90
N PRO A 115 -0.18 -18.27 11.08
CA PRO A 115 0.99 -18.65 11.90
C PRO A 115 2.34 -18.24 11.28
N ASP A 116 2.31 -17.72 10.07
CA ASP A 116 3.48 -17.18 9.37
C ASP A 116 3.70 -15.69 9.60
N LEU A 117 2.82 -15.00 10.34
CA LEU A 117 3.07 -13.64 10.82
C LEU A 117 4.11 -13.65 11.95
N TYR A 118 5.14 -12.81 11.82
CA TYR A 118 6.18 -12.68 12.83
C TYR A 118 6.86 -11.31 12.79
N GLY A 119 7.37 -10.89 13.95
CA GLY A 119 8.21 -9.71 14.08
C GLY A 119 7.60 -8.43 13.51
N THR A 120 8.45 -7.47 13.21
CA THR A 120 8.08 -6.21 12.56
C THR A 120 8.77 -6.12 11.22
N TRP A 121 8.03 -5.75 10.19
CA TRP A 121 8.60 -5.51 8.86
C TRP A 121 9.12 -4.07 8.75
N ASP A 122 10.34 -3.95 8.23
CA ASP A 122 11.06 -2.68 8.05
C ASP A 122 11.18 -2.30 6.57
N PHE A 123 10.74 -1.09 6.24
CA PHE A 123 10.72 -0.60 4.86
C PHE A 123 12.11 -0.32 4.31
N GLU A 124 13.00 0.23 5.13
CA GLU A 124 14.34 0.62 4.67
C GLU A 124 15.19 -0.63 4.43
N GLU A 125 15.08 -1.63 5.31
CA GLU A 125 15.68 -2.96 5.08
C GLU A 125 15.12 -3.59 3.79
N TRP A 126 13.80 -3.63 3.63
CA TRP A 126 13.18 -4.16 2.42
C TRP A 126 13.65 -3.45 1.15
N LYS A 127 13.78 -2.12 1.20
CA LYS A 127 14.24 -1.32 0.07
C LYS A 127 15.65 -1.70 -0.36
N GLN A 128 16.56 -1.93 0.60
CA GLN A 128 17.92 -2.35 0.30
C GLN A 128 18.02 -3.78 -0.23
N LEU A 129 17.20 -4.70 0.31
CA LEU A 129 17.35 -6.13 0.04
C LEU A 129 16.48 -6.65 -1.11
N HIS A 130 15.34 -6.03 -1.37
CA HIS A 130 14.28 -6.63 -2.20
C HIS A 130 13.75 -5.72 -3.31
N MET A 131 14.03 -4.41 -3.27
CA MET A 131 13.44 -3.46 -4.22
C MET A 131 13.69 -3.82 -5.69
N GLU A 132 14.93 -4.13 -6.07
CA GLU A 132 15.26 -4.46 -7.47
C GLU A 132 14.47 -5.68 -7.99
N GLY A 133 14.47 -6.76 -7.22
CA GLY A 133 13.72 -7.98 -7.56
C GLY A 133 12.21 -7.74 -7.58
N PHE A 134 11.71 -6.92 -6.65
CA PHE A 134 10.30 -6.58 -6.56
C PHE A 134 9.85 -5.75 -7.77
N LEU A 135 10.63 -4.74 -8.19
CA LEU A 135 10.33 -3.94 -9.38
C LEU A 135 10.27 -4.78 -10.65
N LYS A 136 11.13 -5.80 -10.77
CA LYS A 136 11.06 -6.74 -11.90
C LYS A 136 9.74 -7.50 -11.91
N MET A 137 9.32 -8.06 -10.77
CA MET A 137 8.04 -8.78 -10.66
C MET A 137 6.85 -7.85 -10.91
N THR A 138 6.87 -6.63 -10.37
CA THR A 138 5.81 -5.63 -10.59
C THR A 138 5.72 -5.23 -12.06
N LYS A 139 6.85 -5.12 -12.77
CA LYS A 139 6.86 -4.83 -14.20
C LYS A 139 6.26 -5.96 -15.02
N GLU A 140 6.63 -7.21 -14.72
CA GLU A 140 6.06 -8.40 -15.36
C GLU A 140 4.53 -8.45 -15.15
N PHE A 141 4.07 -8.21 -13.92
CA PHE A 141 2.64 -8.10 -13.59
C PHE A 141 1.93 -6.99 -14.38
N ALA A 142 2.53 -5.79 -14.45
CA ALA A 142 1.95 -4.66 -15.20
C ALA A 142 1.82 -4.96 -16.70
N GLU A 143 2.77 -5.73 -17.27
CA GLU A 143 2.71 -6.19 -18.66
C GLU A 143 1.60 -7.22 -18.88
N GLU A 144 1.38 -8.14 -17.93
CA GLU A 144 0.30 -9.15 -17.98
C GLU A 144 -1.09 -8.50 -17.92
N LEU A 145 -1.26 -7.48 -17.07
CA LEU A 145 -2.50 -6.70 -17.01
C LEU A 145 -2.70 -5.73 -18.20
N ASN A 146 -1.74 -5.66 -19.14
CA ASN A 146 -1.72 -4.69 -20.25
C ASN A 146 -1.84 -3.24 -19.79
N LEU A 147 -1.22 -2.89 -18.66
CA LEU A 147 -1.20 -1.50 -18.17
C LEU A 147 -0.39 -0.61 -19.13
N PRO A 148 -0.73 0.69 -19.25
CA PRO A 148 0.07 1.62 -20.04
C PRO A 148 1.51 1.64 -19.54
N LYS A 149 2.48 1.40 -20.43
CA LYS A 149 3.90 1.30 -20.05
C LYS A 149 4.41 2.61 -19.45
N SER A 150 5.06 2.52 -18.28
CA SER A 150 5.91 3.59 -17.77
C SER A 150 7.34 3.40 -18.28
N GLU A 151 7.97 4.46 -18.78
CA GLU A 151 9.43 4.47 -18.94
C GLU A 151 10.06 4.62 -17.55
N ILE A 152 10.91 3.67 -17.14
CA ILE A 152 11.85 3.82 -16.01
C ILE A 152 13.22 4.09 -16.61
#